data_AF-A0A6S7KBP3-F1
#
_entry.id   AF-A0A6S7KBP3-F1
#
_cell.length_a   1.000
_cell.length_b   1.000
_cell.length_c   1.000
_cell.angle_alpha   90.00
_cell.angle_beta   90.00
_cell.angle_gamma   90.00
#
_symmetry.space_group_name_H-M   'P 1'
#
loop_
_entity.id
_entity.type
_entity.pdbx_description
1 polymer ?
#
loop_
_entity_poly.entity_id
_entity_poly.type
_entity_poly.pdbx_seq_one_letter_code
_entity_poly.pdbx_strand_id
1 'polypeptide(L)'
;MFENGTVLHFQDISTQGGSDVKFFRPQGSGDSYLIFANMKDNSGNTAVLSKVYKWVNGRFVEHGPGLNCRGASGLALFRVNNRNFLAISSYYDSVNRNYQSKSVTFEWRNDQFVLLSEITTNGATGVEYFMLDGDHILLFVNSRSSPGLYKWNAGTFVLHQDVPITNAKSVKEFLLNNEAFLVSTTSEGSSHLWKWDRNTSNFQFYTNVTEYGAQDIQPITIQDSVNHNLTLLAVAMETTSESRFLQLAMVSAQADFIPRNGQLIFNNGDTELSFYVTIFNDSISEPDETFTVALSNATGGSVIGPNGNLEVNILSNGNPYGRIEFAMASAYIVVEERSRDWVLHLEVLREQGNYGEVIVAWNSTGNASESGSHGDDDVYPASGEIVFMEGETRKTINLTIVADDVPEVNEVFQVSLTSLIKDGSNLPNQGATINSAQSTSTVIIRANDEPHGIVGWQRTIVLAQESEATNSSVQLVIERQLGSIGDIKVLYSTVGAKTNGSVNERPAVPNQDFIPVSSEILMADGVNVTNISIHVIH
;
A
#
# COMPACT_ATOMS: atom_id res chain seq x y z
N MET A 1 13.47 -42.40 16.35
CA MET A 1 13.87 -41.71 17.60
C MET A 1 15.37 -41.83 17.76
N PHE A 2 16.08 -40.77 17.42
CA PHE A 2 17.50 -40.58 17.71
C PHE A 2 17.59 -39.62 18.91
N GLU A 3 16.89 -39.95 19.99
CA GLU A 3 16.81 -39.12 21.20
C GLU A 3 18.07 -39.44 22.03
N ASN A 4 19.04 -38.52 22.04
CA ASN A 4 20.41 -38.67 22.58
C ASN A 4 21.43 -39.40 21.68
N GLY A 5 21.24 -39.41 20.36
CA GLY A 5 22.19 -40.07 19.48
C GLY A 5 23.43 -39.22 19.15
N THR A 6 24.59 -39.86 19.09
CA THR A 6 25.82 -39.30 18.51
C THR A 6 25.95 -39.78 17.08
N VAL A 7 26.26 -38.88 16.13
CA VAL A 7 26.62 -39.29 14.76
C VAL A 7 27.99 -39.96 14.83
N LEU A 8 27.99 -41.28 14.67
CA LEU A 8 29.22 -42.05 14.59
C LEU A 8 29.68 -42.10 13.14
N HIS A 9 30.96 -41.82 12.92
CA HIS A 9 31.61 -42.16 11.68
C HIS A 9 31.49 -43.67 11.45
N PHE A 10 30.94 -44.06 10.29
CA PHE A 10 30.69 -45.46 9.97
C PHE A 10 31.73 -46.03 8.99
N GLN A 11 31.94 -45.34 7.87
CA GLN A 11 32.85 -45.77 6.82
C GLN A 11 33.24 -44.59 5.92
N ASP A 12 34.51 -44.51 5.54
CA ASP A 12 34.96 -43.66 4.44
C ASP A 12 34.81 -44.35 3.08
N ILE A 13 34.35 -43.59 2.08
CA ILE A 13 34.26 -44.03 0.68
C ILE A 13 35.16 -43.12 -0.17
N SER A 14 36.10 -43.70 -0.89
CA SER A 14 37.01 -42.94 -1.77
C SER A 14 36.31 -42.51 -3.06
N THR A 15 36.01 -41.22 -3.18
CA THR A 15 35.44 -40.58 -4.37
C THR A 15 36.44 -39.65 -5.05
N GLN A 16 36.17 -39.23 -6.29
CA GLN A 16 36.95 -38.22 -7.02
C GLN A 16 36.05 -37.02 -7.33
N GLY A 17 36.11 -36.00 -6.46
CA GLY A 17 35.23 -34.84 -6.56
C GLY A 17 33.76 -35.25 -6.54
N GLY A 18 33.36 -36.03 -5.52
CA GLY A 18 32.00 -36.55 -5.41
C GLY A 18 30.97 -35.42 -5.45
N SER A 19 30.04 -35.48 -6.40
CA SER A 19 29.05 -34.42 -6.66
C SER A 19 27.64 -34.80 -6.24
N ASP A 20 27.31 -36.09 -6.31
CA ASP A 20 26.02 -36.64 -5.90
C ASP A 20 26.18 -38.10 -5.46
N VAL A 21 25.28 -38.57 -4.60
CA VAL A 21 25.22 -39.95 -4.14
C VAL A 21 23.78 -40.43 -4.07
N LYS A 22 23.51 -41.63 -4.60
CA LYS A 22 22.19 -42.26 -4.53
C LYS A 22 22.26 -43.64 -3.89
N PHE A 23 21.30 -43.91 -3.02
CA PHE A 23 21.01 -45.25 -2.52
C PHE A 23 20.11 -46.00 -3.51
N PHE A 24 20.44 -47.26 -3.77
CA PHE A 24 19.75 -48.09 -4.75
C PHE A 24 19.49 -49.49 -4.21
N ARG A 25 18.26 -49.97 -4.38
CA ARG A 25 17.89 -51.39 -4.20
C ARG A 25 17.19 -51.88 -5.48
N PRO A 26 17.82 -52.78 -6.24
CA PRO A 26 17.18 -53.40 -7.39
C PRO A 26 15.89 -54.09 -6.97
N GLN A 27 14.84 -53.94 -7.78
CA GLN A 27 13.56 -54.59 -7.52
C GLN A 27 13.73 -56.11 -7.45
N GLY A 28 13.16 -56.73 -6.42
CA GLY A 28 13.27 -58.17 -6.18
C GLY A 28 14.62 -58.63 -5.61
N SER A 29 15.58 -57.74 -5.41
CA SER A 29 16.84 -58.05 -4.73
C SER A 29 16.82 -57.59 -3.27
N GLY A 30 17.45 -58.35 -2.38
CA GLY A 30 17.78 -57.94 -1.01
C GLY A 30 19.05 -57.09 -0.92
N ASP A 31 19.79 -56.96 -2.03
CA ASP A 31 21.06 -56.26 -2.07
C ASP A 31 20.86 -54.73 -2.05
N SER A 32 21.78 -54.05 -1.38
CA SER A 32 21.79 -52.59 -1.24
C SER A 32 23.04 -52.00 -1.87
N TYR A 33 22.90 -50.89 -2.58
CA TYR A 33 23.99 -50.25 -3.29
C TYR A 33 24.04 -48.74 -3.03
N LEU A 34 25.23 -48.17 -3.15
CA LEU A 34 25.46 -46.74 -3.27
C LEU A 34 26.08 -46.43 -4.62
N ILE A 35 25.66 -45.35 -5.25
CA ILE A 35 26.19 -44.89 -6.53
C ILE A 35 26.71 -43.48 -6.29
N PHE A 36 27.98 -43.25 -6.58
CA PHE A 36 28.63 -41.95 -6.43
C PHE A 36 28.95 -41.37 -7.80
N ALA A 37 28.44 -40.17 -8.08
CA ALA A 37 28.87 -39.37 -9.20
C ALA A 37 30.24 -38.77 -8.88
N ASN A 38 31.24 -39.10 -9.69
CA ASN A 38 32.58 -38.53 -9.58
C ASN A 38 32.75 -37.46 -10.65
N MET A 39 32.93 -36.21 -10.22
CA MET A 39 33.02 -35.07 -11.15
C MET A 39 34.43 -34.89 -11.70
N LYS A 40 35.45 -34.90 -10.84
CA LYS A 40 36.83 -34.60 -11.23
C LYS A 40 37.85 -35.09 -10.21
N ASP A 41 39.05 -35.37 -10.68
CA ASP A 41 40.19 -35.63 -9.81
C ASP A 41 40.80 -34.32 -9.24
N ASN A 42 41.82 -34.46 -8.39
CA ASN A 42 42.52 -33.34 -7.76
C ASN A 42 43.28 -32.45 -8.76
N SER A 43 43.50 -32.92 -9.99
CA SER A 43 44.11 -32.14 -11.08
C SER A 43 43.06 -31.45 -11.96
N GLY A 44 41.77 -31.61 -11.66
CA GLY A 44 40.67 -31.03 -12.40
C GLY A 44 40.28 -31.81 -13.67
N ASN A 45 40.79 -33.03 -13.85
CA ASN A 45 40.41 -33.89 -14.96
C ASN A 45 39.04 -34.53 -14.67
N THR A 46 38.10 -34.36 -15.60
CA THR A 46 36.72 -34.85 -15.50
C THR A 46 36.52 -36.23 -16.13
N ALA A 47 37.55 -36.81 -16.75
CA ALA A 47 37.55 -38.19 -17.26
C ALA A 47 37.77 -39.21 -16.13
N VAL A 48 36.91 -39.17 -15.11
CA VAL A 48 36.91 -40.07 -13.95
C VAL A 48 35.63 -40.91 -13.96
N LEU A 49 35.72 -42.15 -13.51
CA LEU A 49 34.56 -43.05 -13.47
C LEU A 49 33.73 -42.79 -12.22
N SER A 50 32.41 -42.70 -12.40
CA SER A 50 31.45 -42.78 -11.28
C SER A 50 31.42 -44.22 -10.76
N LYS A 51 31.21 -44.41 -9.46
CA LYS A 51 31.44 -45.71 -8.80
C LYS A 51 30.16 -46.25 -8.18
N VAL A 52 30.00 -47.57 -8.24
CA VAL A 52 28.93 -48.31 -7.57
C VAL A 52 29.56 -49.09 -6.42
N TYR A 53 28.90 -49.12 -5.27
CA TYR A 53 29.31 -49.89 -4.11
C TYR A 53 28.16 -50.79 -3.67
N LYS A 54 28.46 -52.05 -3.36
CA LYS A 54 27.49 -53.03 -2.85
C LYS A 54 27.68 -53.22 -1.35
N TRP A 55 26.58 -53.34 -0.62
CA TRP A 55 26.59 -53.70 0.79
C TRP A 55 26.93 -55.18 0.95
N VAL A 56 28.07 -55.46 1.57
CA VAL A 56 28.57 -56.81 1.79
C VAL A 56 29.14 -56.89 3.21
N ASN A 57 28.66 -57.83 4.03
CA ASN A 57 29.18 -58.13 5.37
C ASN A 57 29.34 -56.89 6.28
N GLY A 58 28.34 -56.00 6.29
CA GLY A 58 28.32 -54.84 7.18
C GLY A 58 29.07 -53.61 6.68
N ARG A 59 29.52 -53.57 5.42
CA ARG A 59 30.19 -52.41 4.81
C ARG A 59 29.88 -52.29 3.32
N PHE A 60 30.08 -51.11 2.75
CA PHE A 60 30.03 -50.89 1.30
C PHE A 60 31.38 -51.21 0.65
N VAL A 61 31.37 -51.98 -0.43
CA VAL A 61 32.56 -52.37 -1.20
C VAL A 61 32.34 -52.04 -2.69
N GLU A 62 33.36 -51.55 -3.37
CA GLU A 62 33.26 -51.19 -4.79
C GLU A 62 32.79 -52.39 -5.63
N HIS A 63 31.86 -52.15 -6.55
CA HIS A 63 31.13 -53.17 -7.29
C HIS A 63 31.03 -52.79 -8.78
N GLY A 64 31.53 -53.67 -9.65
CA GLY A 64 31.50 -53.48 -11.10
C GLY A 64 32.62 -52.56 -11.64
N PRO A 65 32.63 -52.32 -12.96
CA PRO A 65 33.74 -51.64 -13.66
C PRO A 65 33.73 -50.11 -13.53
N GLY A 66 32.77 -49.53 -12.80
CA GLY A 66 32.50 -48.09 -12.81
C GLY A 66 31.64 -47.64 -14.00
N LEU A 67 31.14 -46.42 -13.93
CA LEU A 67 30.21 -45.83 -14.88
C LEU A 67 30.89 -44.65 -15.57
N ASN A 68 31.05 -44.74 -16.88
CA ASN A 68 31.70 -43.71 -17.68
C ASN A 68 30.74 -42.54 -17.92
N CYS A 69 31.05 -41.38 -17.34
CA CYS A 69 30.34 -40.13 -17.57
C CYS A 69 31.31 -38.99 -17.21
N ARG A 70 31.67 -38.14 -18.18
CA ARG A 70 32.65 -37.07 -17.93
C ARG A 70 32.03 -36.02 -17.03
N GLY A 71 32.71 -35.62 -15.96
CA GLY A 71 32.22 -34.52 -15.13
C GLY A 71 30.85 -34.82 -14.52
N ALA A 72 30.64 -36.04 -14.02
CA ALA A 72 29.34 -36.44 -13.47
C ALA A 72 28.90 -35.46 -12.38
N SER A 73 27.73 -34.82 -12.57
CA SER A 73 27.25 -33.72 -11.71
C SER A 73 25.99 -34.06 -10.93
N GLY A 74 25.21 -35.05 -11.38
CA GLY A 74 23.96 -35.46 -10.75
C GLY A 74 23.54 -36.86 -11.20
N LEU A 75 22.73 -37.51 -10.37
CA LEU A 75 22.22 -38.86 -10.58
C LEU A 75 20.69 -38.87 -10.44
N ALA A 76 20.00 -39.52 -11.37
CA ALA A 76 18.57 -39.82 -11.24
C ALA A 76 18.35 -41.34 -11.34
N LEU A 77 17.87 -41.95 -10.25
CA LEU A 77 17.44 -43.35 -10.24
C LEU A 77 15.94 -43.43 -10.48
N PHE A 78 15.54 -44.31 -11.38
CA PHE A 78 14.13 -44.43 -11.74
C PHE A 78 13.76 -45.83 -12.22
N ARG A 79 12.46 -46.06 -12.37
CA ARG A 79 11.92 -47.33 -12.85
C ARG A 79 10.95 -47.12 -13.98
N VAL A 80 11.08 -47.94 -15.01
CA VAL A 80 10.14 -48.01 -16.13
C VAL A 80 9.75 -49.47 -16.32
N ASN A 81 8.45 -49.78 -16.24
CA ASN A 81 7.90 -51.13 -16.37
C ASN A 81 8.63 -52.16 -15.48
N ASN A 82 8.81 -51.85 -14.19
CA ASN A 82 9.53 -52.68 -13.20
C ASN A 82 11.03 -52.95 -13.48
N ARG A 83 11.64 -52.24 -14.44
CA ARG A 83 13.08 -52.28 -14.68
C ARG A 83 13.75 -51.06 -14.06
N ASN A 84 14.97 -51.22 -13.57
CA ASN A 84 15.71 -50.16 -12.87
C ASN A 84 16.68 -49.47 -13.83
N PHE A 85 16.70 -48.15 -13.78
CA PHE A 85 17.54 -47.31 -14.63
C PHE A 85 18.24 -46.24 -13.81
N LEU A 86 19.31 -45.71 -14.38
CA LEU A 86 20.09 -44.61 -13.83
C LEU A 86 20.38 -43.62 -14.97
N ALA A 87 20.15 -42.33 -14.74
CA ALA A 87 20.68 -41.26 -15.56
C ALA A 87 21.80 -40.54 -14.82
N ILE A 88 22.84 -40.14 -15.55
CA ILE A 88 23.97 -39.36 -15.02
C ILE A 88 24.16 -38.14 -15.92
N SER A 89 24.16 -36.95 -15.33
CA SER A 89 24.43 -35.69 -16.04
C SER A 89 25.92 -35.42 -16.17
N SER A 90 26.33 -34.88 -17.33
CA SER A 90 27.72 -34.55 -17.64
C SER A 90 27.94 -33.03 -17.73
N TYR A 91 28.73 -32.48 -16.82
CA TYR A 91 28.97 -31.04 -16.72
C TYR A 91 30.04 -30.53 -17.70
N TYR A 92 31.24 -31.10 -17.70
CA TYR A 92 32.35 -30.57 -18.46
C TYR A 92 33.30 -31.67 -18.91
N ASP A 93 33.79 -31.55 -20.13
CA ASP A 93 34.79 -32.42 -20.71
C ASP A 93 36.17 -31.74 -20.68
N SER A 94 37.01 -32.11 -19.71
CA SER A 94 38.35 -31.53 -19.56
C SER A 94 39.33 -31.96 -20.65
N VAL A 95 39.10 -33.09 -21.31
CA VAL A 95 39.97 -33.60 -22.37
C VAL A 95 39.77 -32.78 -23.64
N ASN A 96 38.51 -32.53 -23.99
CA ASN A 96 38.14 -31.74 -25.18
C ASN A 96 37.93 -30.25 -24.88
N ARG A 97 38.01 -29.86 -23.60
CA ARG A 97 37.87 -28.49 -23.08
C ARG A 97 36.57 -27.79 -23.50
N ASN A 98 35.45 -28.48 -23.37
CA ASN A 98 34.14 -27.94 -23.73
C ASN A 98 33.03 -28.42 -22.77
N TYR A 99 31.89 -27.74 -22.81
CA TYR A 99 30.70 -28.08 -22.01
C TYR A 99 29.72 -28.99 -22.76
N GLN A 100 29.86 -29.14 -24.08
CA GLN A 100 29.03 -30.03 -24.87
C GLN A 100 29.52 -31.48 -24.69
N SER A 101 28.87 -32.19 -23.77
CA SER A 101 29.27 -33.54 -23.38
C SER A 101 28.10 -34.52 -23.44
N LYS A 102 28.38 -35.79 -23.15
CA LYS A 102 27.40 -36.88 -23.17
C LYS A 102 26.95 -37.20 -21.76
N SER A 103 25.75 -36.76 -21.42
CA SER A 103 25.01 -37.36 -20.31
C SER A 103 24.57 -38.76 -20.71
N VAL A 104 24.42 -39.67 -19.76
CA VAL A 104 24.26 -41.10 -20.05
C VAL A 104 23.11 -41.70 -19.27
N THR A 105 22.44 -42.68 -19.86
CA THR A 105 21.47 -43.52 -19.16
C THR A 105 21.94 -44.97 -19.14
N PHE A 106 21.64 -45.68 -18.07
CA PHE A 106 21.98 -47.08 -17.87
C PHE A 106 20.74 -47.87 -17.50
N GLU A 107 20.69 -49.13 -17.91
CA GLU A 107 19.74 -50.14 -17.44
C GLU A 107 20.45 -51.12 -16.50
N TRP A 108 19.86 -51.40 -15.34
CA TRP A 108 20.36 -52.41 -14.43
C TRP A 108 20.05 -53.82 -14.96
N ARG A 109 21.10 -54.57 -15.33
CA ARG A 109 21.01 -55.93 -15.86
C ARG A 109 22.14 -56.78 -15.29
N ASN A 110 21.81 -58.01 -14.88
CA ASN A 110 22.79 -59.00 -14.40
C ASN A 110 23.73 -58.45 -13.31
N ASP A 111 23.15 -57.83 -12.27
CA ASP A 111 23.88 -57.22 -11.14
C ASP A 111 24.82 -56.06 -11.53
N GLN A 112 24.63 -55.42 -12.69
CA GLN A 112 25.43 -54.27 -13.13
C GLN A 112 24.59 -53.24 -13.90
N PHE A 113 25.05 -51.99 -13.93
CA PHE A 113 24.51 -50.97 -14.83
C PHE A 113 25.14 -51.10 -16.21
N VAL A 114 24.31 -51.29 -17.23
CA VAL A 114 24.73 -51.40 -18.63
C VAL A 114 24.27 -50.16 -19.38
N LEU A 115 25.16 -49.52 -20.13
CA LEU A 115 24.85 -48.31 -20.90
C LEU A 115 23.65 -48.57 -21.82
N LEU A 116 22.67 -47.66 -21.78
CA LEU A 116 21.44 -47.70 -22.56
C LEU A 116 21.48 -46.67 -23.68
N SER A 117 21.72 -45.40 -23.33
CA SER A 117 21.82 -44.31 -24.31
C SER A 117 22.73 -43.20 -23.83
N GLU A 118 23.20 -42.40 -24.80
CA GLU A 118 23.92 -41.15 -24.56
C GLU A 118 23.09 -39.98 -25.09
N ILE A 119 23.01 -38.92 -24.30
CA ILE A 119 22.25 -37.70 -24.59
C ILE A 119 23.24 -36.54 -24.58
N THR A 120 23.30 -35.80 -25.69
CA THR A 120 24.14 -34.60 -25.75
C THR A 120 23.51 -33.51 -24.89
N THR A 121 24.24 -33.08 -23.88
CA THR A 121 23.88 -31.98 -22.99
C THR A 121 24.95 -30.90 -23.03
N ASN A 122 24.65 -29.70 -22.52
CA ASN A 122 25.60 -28.59 -22.54
C ASN A 122 25.75 -27.99 -21.15
N GLY A 123 26.82 -28.37 -20.46
CA GLY A 123 27.07 -27.92 -19.10
C GLY A 123 26.05 -28.46 -18.11
N ALA A 124 25.70 -29.76 -18.18
CA ALA A 124 24.61 -30.29 -17.37
C ALA A 124 24.97 -30.23 -15.88
N THR A 125 24.24 -29.45 -15.09
CA THR A 125 24.47 -29.27 -13.64
C THR A 125 23.75 -30.32 -12.81
N GLY A 126 22.71 -30.95 -13.37
CA GLY A 126 21.97 -32.00 -12.71
C GLY A 126 21.04 -32.75 -13.66
N VAL A 127 20.46 -33.82 -13.14
CA VAL A 127 19.40 -34.58 -13.80
C VAL A 127 18.33 -34.95 -12.78
N GLU A 128 17.06 -34.76 -13.15
CA GLU A 128 15.90 -35.15 -12.34
C GLU A 128 15.03 -36.14 -13.11
N TYR A 129 14.35 -37.00 -12.37
CA TYR A 129 13.33 -37.91 -12.91
C TYR A 129 12.00 -37.67 -12.21
N PHE A 130 10.92 -37.63 -13.00
CA PHE A 130 9.56 -37.56 -12.49
C PHE A 130 8.56 -38.14 -13.51
N MET A 131 7.32 -38.32 -13.05
CA MET A 131 6.19 -38.74 -13.89
C MET A 131 5.34 -37.53 -14.23
N LEU A 132 4.97 -37.38 -15.50
CA LEU A 132 4.13 -36.29 -15.96
C LEU A 132 3.05 -36.83 -16.88
N ASP A 133 1.78 -36.71 -16.47
CA ASP A 133 0.62 -37.26 -17.19
C ASP A 133 0.76 -38.74 -17.60
N GLY A 134 1.44 -39.53 -16.76
CA GLY A 134 1.68 -40.97 -17.00
C GLY A 134 2.94 -41.27 -17.82
N ASP A 135 3.65 -40.25 -18.30
CA ASP A 135 4.92 -40.41 -19.00
C ASP A 135 6.12 -40.32 -18.05
N HIS A 136 7.15 -41.10 -18.35
CA HIS A 136 8.43 -41.03 -17.67
C HIS A 136 9.29 -39.91 -18.26
N ILE A 137 9.75 -38.98 -17.42
CA ILE A 137 10.48 -37.80 -17.85
C ILE A 137 11.87 -37.74 -17.20
N LEU A 138 12.88 -37.40 -17.99
CA LEU A 138 14.18 -36.94 -17.52
C LEU A 138 14.34 -35.46 -17.84
N LEU A 139 14.69 -34.67 -16.82
CA LEU A 139 15.04 -33.26 -16.98
C LEU A 139 16.55 -33.10 -16.79
N PHE A 140 17.27 -32.74 -17.85
CA PHE A 140 18.68 -32.37 -17.76
C PHE A 140 18.80 -30.85 -17.64
N VAL A 141 19.31 -30.38 -16.50
CA VAL A 141 19.51 -28.96 -16.24
C VAL A 141 20.82 -28.52 -16.88
N ASN A 142 20.76 -27.63 -17.88
CA ASN A 142 21.92 -27.19 -18.64
C ASN A 142 22.31 -25.76 -18.23
N SER A 143 23.59 -25.53 -17.94
CA SER A 143 24.12 -24.19 -17.62
C SER A 143 24.64 -23.41 -18.83
N ARG A 144 24.70 -24.06 -20.02
CA ARG A 144 25.20 -23.45 -21.27
C ARG A 144 24.20 -23.52 -22.44
N SER A 145 23.02 -24.07 -22.18
CA SER A 145 21.85 -24.08 -23.07
C SER A 145 20.59 -24.20 -22.21
N SER A 146 19.42 -24.18 -22.84
CA SER A 146 18.16 -24.48 -22.17
C SER A 146 18.17 -25.88 -21.52
N PRO A 147 17.59 -26.05 -20.32
CA PRO A 147 17.26 -27.35 -19.76
C PRO A 147 16.39 -28.16 -20.71
N GLY A 148 16.72 -29.43 -20.90
CA GLY A 148 16.01 -30.33 -21.81
C GLY A 148 15.14 -31.32 -21.05
N LEU A 149 13.86 -31.36 -21.39
CA LEU A 149 12.88 -32.33 -20.95
C LEU A 149 12.84 -33.48 -21.95
N TYR A 150 13.17 -34.69 -21.52
CA TYR A 150 13.20 -35.88 -22.36
C TYR A 150 12.14 -36.87 -21.91
N LYS A 151 11.29 -37.30 -22.84
CA LYS A 151 10.21 -38.24 -22.61
C LYS A 151 10.61 -39.66 -23.01
N TRP A 152 10.24 -40.63 -22.19
CA TRP A 152 10.47 -42.03 -22.51
C TRP A 152 9.66 -42.45 -23.74
N ASN A 153 10.36 -43.04 -24.71
CA ASN A 153 9.77 -43.59 -25.92
C ASN A 153 10.48 -44.89 -26.29
N ALA A 154 9.74 -46.01 -26.29
CA ALA A 154 10.17 -47.32 -26.80
C ALA A 154 11.57 -47.80 -26.33
N GLY A 155 11.94 -47.57 -25.07
CA GLY A 155 13.21 -48.06 -24.52
C GLY A 155 14.32 -47.01 -24.39
N THR A 156 14.07 -45.76 -24.81
CA THR A 156 15.03 -44.65 -24.65
C THR A 156 14.31 -43.35 -24.29
N PHE A 157 15.07 -42.28 -24.08
CA PHE A 157 14.56 -40.94 -23.82
C PHE A 157 14.78 -40.04 -25.03
N VAL A 158 13.71 -39.41 -25.51
CA VAL A 158 13.72 -38.51 -26.66
C VAL A 158 13.39 -37.10 -26.20
N LEU A 159 14.10 -36.10 -26.73
CA LEU A 159 13.84 -34.69 -26.40
C LEU A 159 12.37 -34.36 -26.71
N HIS A 160 11.67 -33.85 -25.71
CA HIS A 160 10.28 -33.45 -25.77
C HIS A 160 10.17 -31.93 -25.78
N GLN A 161 10.93 -31.24 -24.92
CA GLN A 161 10.89 -29.78 -24.79
C GLN A 161 12.24 -29.23 -24.34
N ASP A 162 12.68 -28.12 -24.92
CA ASP A 162 13.67 -27.24 -24.30
C ASP A 162 12.93 -26.18 -23.47
N VAL A 163 13.18 -26.13 -22.16
CA VAL A 163 12.59 -25.13 -21.26
C VAL A 163 13.43 -23.86 -21.38
N PRO A 164 12.88 -22.71 -21.79
CA PRO A 164 13.66 -21.52 -22.15
C PRO A 164 14.22 -20.78 -20.92
N ILE A 165 15.14 -21.44 -20.21
CA ILE A 165 15.87 -20.92 -19.06
C ILE A 165 17.32 -20.72 -19.48
N THR A 166 17.83 -19.50 -19.29
CA THR A 166 19.22 -19.15 -19.55
C THR A 166 20.07 -19.39 -18.31
N ASN A 167 21.25 -19.99 -18.47
CA ASN A 167 22.22 -20.23 -17.40
C ASN A 167 21.60 -20.87 -16.15
N ALA A 168 20.80 -21.92 -16.34
CA ALA A 168 20.12 -22.60 -15.25
C ALA A 168 21.14 -23.21 -14.26
N LYS A 169 20.92 -23.00 -12.97
CA LYS A 169 21.70 -23.62 -11.89
C LYS A 169 21.02 -24.89 -11.40
N SER A 170 19.75 -24.76 -11.03
CA SER A 170 18.90 -25.84 -10.51
C SER A 170 17.50 -25.72 -11.11
N VAL A 171 16.86 -26.86 -11.38
CA VAL A 171 15.45 -26.93 -11.77
C VAL A 171 14.84 -28.14 -11.09
N LYS A 172 13.73 -27.93 -10.37
CA LYS A 172 13.03 -28.98 -9.60
C LYS A 172 11.57 -29.05 -10.01
N GLU A 173 11.07 -30.28 -10.16
CA GLU A 173 9.65 -30.53 -10.35
C GLU A 173 8.94 -30.67 -9.01
N PHE A 174 7.69 -30.22 -8.96
CA PHE A 174 6.78 -30.51 -7.86
C PHE A 174 5.33 -30.37 -8.30
N LEU A 175 4.44 -30.98 -7.52
CA LEU A 175 3.00 -30.85 -7.66
C LEU A 175 2.46 -29.83 -6.66
N LEU A 176 1.58 -28.94 -7.14
CA LEU A 176 0.78 -28.04 -6.32
C LEU A 176 -0.69 -28.19 -6.76
N ASN A 177 -1.58 -28.57 -5.85
CA ASN A 177 -3.01 -28.78 -6.15
C ASN A 177 -3.26 -29.70 -7.36
N ASN A 178 -2.48 -30.79 -7.49
CA ASN A 178 -2.49 -31.74 -8.62
C ASN A 178 -2.09 -31.14 -9.99
N GLU A 179 -1.50 -29.96 -10.02
CA GLU A 179 -0.86 -29.37 -11.19
C GLU A 179 0.66 -29.47 -11.06
N ALA A 180 1.34 -29.77 -12.16
CA ALA A 180 2.79 -29.91 -12.18
C ALA A 180 3.48 -28.58 -12.50
N PHE A 181 4.54 -28.30 -11.75
CA PHE A 181 5.36 -27.10 -11.88
C PHE A 181 6.84 -27.44 -11.94
N LEU A 182 7.60 -26.62 -12.64
CA LEU A 182 9.05 -26.52 -12.44
C LEU A 182 9.37 -25.22 -11.72
N VAL A 183 10.21 -25.29 -10.70
CA VAL A 183 10.89 -24.11 -10.16
C VAL A 183 12.34 -24.11 -10.62
N SER A 184 12.82 -22.98 -11.11
CA SER A 184 14.17 -22.85 -11.67
C SER A 184 14.94 -21.70 -11.04
N THR A 185 16.22 -21.92 -10.77
CA THR A 185 17.21 -20.87 -10.45
C THR A 185 18.15 -20.63 -11.62
N THR A 186 18.61 -19.39 -11.75
CA THR A 186 19.54 -18.97 -12.81
C THR A 186 20.75 -18.27 -12.19
N SER A 187 21.85 -18.17 -12.93
CA SER A 187 22.97 -17.31 -12.53
C SER A 187 22.75 -15.82 -12.82
N GLU A 188 21.66 -15.47 -13.50
CA GLU A 188 21.38 -14.13 -13.99
C GLU A 188 19.91 -13.79 -13.73
N GLY A 189 19.67 -12.86 -12.79
CA GLY A 189 18.34 -12.32 -12.52
C GLY A 189 17.46 -13.18 -11.61
N SER A 190 16.17 -13.21 -11.92
CA SER A 190 15.11 -13.78 -11.12
C SER A 190 15.04 -15.31 -11.21
N SER A 191 14.56 -15.96 -10.14
CA SER A 191 14.12 -17.36 -10.21
C SER A 191 12.72 -17.41 -10.82
N HIS A 192 12.36 -18.52 -11.47
CA HIS A 192 11.12 -18.62 -12.25
C HIS A 192 10.31 -19.86 -11.87
N LEU A 193 8.99 -19.73 -11.98
CA LEU A 193 8.03 -20.83 -11.89
C LEU A 193 7.45 -21.08 -13.28
N TRP A 194 7.38 -22.35 -13.66
CA TRP A 194 6.85 -22.81 -14.95
C TRP A 194 5.71 -23.79 -14.70
N LYS A 195 4.57 -23.59 -15.34
CA LYS A 195 3.39 -24.43 -15.19
C LYS A 195 3.26 -25.40 -16.35
N TRP A 196 2.97 -26.66 -16.07
CA TRP A 196 2.65 -27.64 -17.11
C TRP A 196 1.27 -27.35 -17.72
N ASP A 197 1.23 -27.10 -19.02
CA ASP A 197 -0.01 -27.01 -19.79
C ASP A 197 -0.32 -28.36 -20.42
N ARG A 198 -1.37 -29.03 -19.93
CA ARG A 198 -1.81 -30.34 -20.42
C ARG A 198 -2.30 -30.31 -21.87
N ASN A 199 -2.76 -29.16 -22.36
CA ASN A 199 -3.26 -29.05 -23.74
C ASN A 199 -2.11 -29.06 -24.75
N THR A 200 -1.05 -28.32 -24.44
CA THR A 200 0.15 -28.26 -25.29
C THR A 200 1.19 -29.31 -24.91
N SER A 201 0.99 -30.01 -23.79
CA SER A 201 1.96 -30.92 -23.18
C SER A 201 3.33 -30.26 -23.06
N ASN A 202 3.40 -29.04 -22.55
CA ASN A 202 4.66 -28.29 -22.38
C ASN A 202 4.64 -27.45 -21.11
N PHE A 203 5.80 -27.24 -20.50
CA PHE A 203 5.97 -26.24 -19.45
C PHE A 203 5.99 -24.84 -20.04
N GLN A 204 5.17 -23.95 -19.52
CA GLN A 204 5.10 -22.54 -19.93
C GLN A 204 5.52 -21.66 -18.75
N PHE A 205 6.13 -20.52 -19.05
CA PHE A 205 6.46 -19.54 -18.03
C PHE A 205 5.19 -19.11 -17.29
N TYR A 206 5.23 -19.12 -15.96
CA TYR A 206 4.09 -18.78 -15.13
C TYR A 206 4.31 -17.46 -14.39
N THR A 207 5.36 -17.37 -13.56
CA THR A 207 5.70 -16.14 -12.83
C THR A 207 7.15 -16.15 -12.32
N ASN A 208 7.65 -14.99 -11.92
CA ASN A 208 8.90 -14.87 -11.16
C ASN A 208 8.69 -15.31 -9.71
N VAL A 209 9.67 -15.99 -9.13
CA VAL A 209 9.68 -16.47 -7.74
C VAL A 209 10.50 -15.56 -6.83
N THR A 210 11.62 -15.05 -7.34
CA THR A 210 12.50 -14.12 -6.61
C THR A 210 12.89 -12.96 -7.51
N GLU A 211 13.14 -11.79 -6.94
CA GLU A 211 13.64 -10.63 -7.71
C GLU A 211 15.08 -10.83 -8.19
N TYR A 212 15.93 -11.46 -7.37
CA TYR A 212 17.36 -11.68 -7.63
C TYR A 212 17.77 -13.14 -7.44
N GLY A 213 19.00 -13.46 -7.88
CA GLY A 213 19.49 -14.81 -8.04
C GLY A 213 19.54 -15.64 -6.75
N ALA A 214 18.88 -16.80 -6.79
CA ALA A 214 19.03 -17.86 -5.81
C ALA A 214 20.10 -18.88 -6.27
N GLN A 215 20.79 -19.51 -5.33
CA GLN A 215 21.67 -20.64 -5.64
C GLN A 215 20.86 -21.89 -5.97
N ASP A 216 19.90 -22.20 -5.10
CA ASP A 216 19.07 -23.39 -5.21
C ASP A 216 17.69 -23.11 -4.63
N ILE A 217 16.69 -23.83 -5.14
CA ILE A 217 15.33 -23.81 -4.62
C ILE A 217 14.83 -25.24 -4.53
N GLN A 218 14.41 -25.63 -3.34
CA GLN A 218 13.86 -26.95 -3.07
C GLN A 218 12.37 -26.84 -2.71
N PRO A 219 11.47 -27.39 -3.54
CA PRO A 219 10.10 -27.64 -3.13
C PRO A 219 10.08 -28.65 -1.98
N ILE A 220 9.35 -28.33 -0.93
CA ILE A 220 9.09 -29.19 0.20
C ILE A 220 7.59 -29.28 0.42
N THR A 221 7.10 -30.48 0.71
CA THR A 221 5.70 -30.68 1.13
C THR A 221 5.72 -31.15 2.56
N ILE A 222 5.06 -30.41 3.43
CA ILE A 222 4.90 -30.73 4.85
C ILE A 222 3.42 -30.93 5.14
N GLN A 223 3.11 -31.86 6.04
CA GLN A 223 1.75 -32.00 6.57
C GLN A 223 1.61 -31.00 7.71
N ASP A 224 0.80 -29.96 7.53
CA ASP A 224 0.54 -28.96 8.56
C ASP A 224 -0.55 -29.46 9.55
N SER A 225 -0.72 -28.73 10.65
CA SER A 225 -1.70 -28.85 11.74
C SER A 225 -3.11 -29.31 11.35
N VAL A 226 -3.58 -28.98 10.14
CA VAL A 226 -4.90 -29.38 9.63
C VAL A 226 -4.86 -30.58 8.66
N ASN A 227 -3.83 -31.42 8.75
CA ASN A 227 -3.64 -32.57 7.85
C ASN A 227 -3.74 -32.22 6.35
N HIS A 228 -3.31 -31.01 6.02
CA HIS A 228 -3.23 -30.51 4.66
C HIS A 228 -1.77 -30.50 4.23
N ASN A 229 -1.52 -30.91 2.98
CA ASN A 229 -0.20 -30.85 2.38
C ASN A 229 0.11 -29.40 2.03
N LEU A 230 0.95 -28.75 2.84
CA LEU A 230 1.47 -27.42 2.57
C LEU A 230 2.76 -27.55 1.75
N THR A 231 2.73 -27.04 0.52
CA THR A 231 3.92 -26.95 -0.32
C THR A 231 4.60 -25.59 -0.14
N LEU A 232 5.88 -25.61 0.25
CA LEU A 232 6.73 -24.44 0.40
C LEU A 232 7.93 -24.56 -0.53
N LEU A 233 8.54 -23.42 -0.89
CA LEU A 233 9.82 -23.36 -1.58
C LEU A 233 10.88 -22.90 -0.58
N ALA A 234 11.84 -23.77 -0.27
CA ALA A 234 13.03 -23.40 0.48
C ALA A 234 14.08 -22.82 -0.48
N VAL A 235 14.40 -21.54 -0.32
CA VAL A 235 15.23 -20.76 -1.25
C VAL A 235 16.57 -20.42 -0.60
N ALA A 236 17.66 -20.93 -1.17
CA ALA A 236 19.02 -20.56 -0.78
C ALA A 236 19.46 -19.32 -1.57
N MET A 237 19.56 -18.17 -0.90
CA MET A 237 19.90 -16.90 -1.55
C MET A 237 21.42 -16.71 -1.67
N GLU A 238 21.89 -16.17 -2.80
CA GLU A 238 23.30 -15.82 -3.00
C GLU A 238 23.61 -14.37 -2.58
N THR A 239 22.65 -13.47 -2.77
CA THR A 239 22.87 -12.02 -2.73
C THR A 239 22.40 -11.35 -1.44
N THR A 240 21.78 -12.11 -0.52
CA THR A 240 21.22 -11.60 0.73
C THR A 240 21.78 -12.36 1.94
N SER A 241 21.76 -11.73 3.12
CA SER A 241 22.16 -12.38 4.38
C SER A 241 21.17 -13.44 4.87
N GLU A 242 19.99 -13.51 4.25
CA GLU A 242 18.90 -14.40 4.66
C GLU A 242 18.42 -15.26 3.48
N SER A 243 18.28 -16.55 3.73
CA SER A 243 17.53 -17.51 2.91
C SER A 243 16.04 -17.43 3.25
N ARG A 244 15.17 -17.93 2.36
CA ARG A 244 13.71 -17.70 2.47
C ARG A 244 12.91 -18.99 2.37
N PHE A 245 11.74 -19.00 2.99
CA PHE A 245 10.66 -19.93 2.65
C PHE A 245 9.55 -19.15 1.96
N LEU A 246 9.10 -19.63 0.81
CA LEU A 246 8.01 -19.02 0.06
C LEU A 246 6.82 -19.97 0.03
N GLN A 247 5.63 -19.45 0.33
CA GLN A 247 4.37 -20.16 0.13
C GLN A 247 3.77 -19.72 -1.20
N LEU A 248 3.42 -20.68 -2.04
CA LEU A 248 2.70 -20.41 -3.28
C LEU A 248 1.20 -20.33 -3.00
N ALA A 249 0.56 -19.27 -3.48
CA ALA A 249 -0.88 -19.07 -3.36
C ALA A 249 -1.46 -18.70 -4.73
N MET A 250 -2.62 -19.26 -5.06
CA MET A 250 -3.40 -18.91 -6.25
C MET A 250 -4.60 -18.09 -5.81
N VAL A 251 -4.39 -16.79 -5.67
CA VAL A 251 -5.40 -15.82 -5.23
C VAL A 251 -5.49 -14.68 -6.25
N SER A 252 -6.59 -13.92 -6.25
CA SER A 252 -6.67 -12.67 -7.02
C SER A 252 -5.65 -11.66 -6.52
N ALA A 253 -5.29 -10.68 -7.36
CA ALA A 253 -4.40 -9.59 -6.95
C ALA A 253 -5.04 -8.66 -5.88
N GLN A 254 -6.35 -8.72 -5.73
CA GLN A 254 -7.17 -8.05 -4.71
C GLN A 254 -7.68 -9.09 -3.71
N ALA A 255 -6.80 -9.94 -3.19
CA ALA A 255 -7.19 -10.92 -2.19
C ALA A 255 -6.46 -10.60 -0.91
N ASP A 256 -7.20 -10.65 0.19
CA ASP A 256 -6.73 -10.18 1.51
C ASP A 256 -6.40 -11.34 2.44
N PHE A 257 -6.67 -12.56 1.99
CA PHE A 257 -6.27 -13.78 2.66
C PHE A 257 -6.09 -14.95 1.68
N ILE A 258 -5.40 -16.00 2.15
CA ILE A 258 -5.28 -17.27 1.42
C ILE A 258 -6.35 -18.23 1.93
N PRO A 259 -7.34 -18.64 1.10
CA PRO A 259 -8.31 -19.65 1.49
C PRO A 259 -7.64 -20.95 1.89
N ARG A 260 -8.14 -21.57 2.95
CA ARG A 260 -7.56 -22.77 3.55
C ARG A 260 -8.62 -23.83 3.81
N ASN A 261 -8.30 -25.09 3.51
CA ASN A 261 -9.12 -26.25 3.86
C ASN A 261 -8.25 -27.38 4.44
N GLY A 262 -8.83 -28.24 5.26
CA GLY A 262 -8.13 -29.36 5.87
C GLY A 262 -9.01 -30.20 6.78
N GLN A 263 -8.37 -31.17 7.43
CA GLN A 263 -8.98 -32.06 8.41
C GLN A 263 -8.33 -31.88 9.79
N LEU A 264 -9.14 -31.56 10.79
CA LEU A 264 -8.72 -31.51 12.18
C LEU A 264 -8.85 -32.92 12.78
N ILE A 265 -7.73 -33.48 13.28
CA ILE A 265 -7.70 -34.82 13.90
C ILE A 265 -7.34 -34.66 15.37
N PHE A 266 -8.32 -34.86 16.24
CA PHE A 266 -8.11 -34.94 17.68
C PHE A 266 -7.65 -36.35 18.04
N ASN A 267 -6.43 -36.48 18.55
CA ASN A 267 -5.93 -37.73 19.12
C ASN A 267 -6.51 -37.95 20.52
N ASN A 268 -6.31 -39.14 21.07
CA ASN A 268 -6.80 -39.47 22.40
C ASN A 268 -6.19 -38.53 23.46
N GLY A 269 -7.04 -37.72 24.09
CA GLY A 269 -6.65 -36.73 25.09
C GLY A 269 -6.53 -35.29 24.57
N ASP A 270 -6.58 -35.08 23.24
CA ASP A 270 -6.56 -33.75 22.66
C ASP A 270 -7.90 -33.04 22.96
N THR A 271 -7.82 -31.80 23.47
CA THR A 271 -8.99 -30.97 23.77
C THR A 271 -9.02 -29.68 22.96
N GLU A 272 -7.89 -29.32 22.34
CA GLU A 272 -7.72 -28.11 21.54
C GLU A 272 -6.78 -28.39 20.36
N LEU A 273 -7.10 -27.82 19.20
CA LEU A 273 -6.24 -27.75 18.03
C LEU A 273 -6.32 -26.34 17.46
N SER A 274 -5.20 -25.84 16.97
CA SER A 274 -5.11 -24.52 16.34
C SER A 274 -4.53 -24.63 14.95
N PHE A 275 -4.90 -23.68 14.09
CA PHE A 275 -4.34 -23.48 12.76
C PHE A 275 -4.39 -22.00 12.42
N TYR A 276 -3.63 -21.60 11.41
CA TYR A 276 -3.50 -20.21 10.99
C TYR A 276 -4.12 -19.97 9.61
N VAL A 277 -4.71 -18.80 9.41
CA VAL A 277 -5.08 -18.29 8.09
C VAL A 277 -4.16 -17.11 7.81
N THR A 278 -3.52 -17.11 6.64
CA THR A 278 -2.64 -16.02 6.24
C THR A 278 -3.48 -14.89 5.68
N ILE A 279 -3.37 -13.70 6.28
CA ILE A 279 -3.89 -12.43 5.74
C ILE A 279 -2.77 -11.70 5.00
N PHE A 280 -3.11 -11.02 3.92
CA PHE A 280 -2.19 -10.16 3.20
C PHE A 280 -2.21 -8.75 3.79
N ASN A 281 -1.07 -8.10 3.76
CA ASN A 281 -0.96 -6.68 4.10
C ASN A 281 -0.47 -5.98 2.85
N ASP A 282 -1.28 -5.09 2.33
CA ASP A 282 -0.90 -4.25 1.21
C ASP A 282 -1.15 -2.76 1.53
N SER A 283 -1.06 -1.92 0.50
CA SER A 283 -1.18 -0.46 0.62
C SER A 283 -2.51 0.09 0.14
N ILE A 284 -3.41 -0.79 -0.31
CA ILE A 284 -4.77 -0.44 -0.73
C ILE A 284 -5.57 -0.17 0.55
N SER A 285 -6.36 0.89 0.53
CA SER A 285 -7.25 1.24 1.65
C SER A 285 -8.59 0.56 1.42
N GLU A 286 -8.98 -0.32 2.32
CA GLU A 286 -10.14 -1.20 2.19
C GLU A 286 -11.05 -1.08 3.40
N PRO A 287 -12.39 -1.16 3.20
CA PRO A 287 -13.35 -1.23 4.29
C PRO A 287 -13.19 -2.54 5.07
N ASP A 288 -14.01 -2.73 6.11
CA ASP A 288 -14.00 -4.00 6.85
C ASP A 288 -14.48 -5.14 5.94
N GLU A 289 -13.73 -6.23 5.92
CA GLU A 289 -14.03 -7.40 5.11
C GLU A 289 -14.26 -8.62 5.97
N THR A 290 -15.06 -9.57 5.49
CA THR A 290 -15.44 -10.74 6.30
C THR A 290 -15.27 -12.03 5.51
N PHE A 291 -14.81 -13.08 6.19
CA PHE A 291 -14.87 -14.45 5.68
C PHE A 291 -15.33 -15.41 6.76
N THR A 292 -15.92 -16.53 6.34
CA THR A 292 -16.43 -17.55 7.26
C THR A 292 -15.56 -18.80 7.26
N VAL A 293 -15.21 -19.27 8.45
CA VAL A 293 -14.61 -20.59 8.69
C VAL A 293 -15.71 -21.53 9.17
N ALA A 294 -15.98 -22.59 8.40
CA ALA A 294 -17.02 -23.57 8.70
C ALA A 294 -16.43 -24.93 9.02
N LEU A 295 -16.81 -25.51 10.17
CA LEU A 295 -16.60 -26.91 10.50
C LEU A 295 -17.63 -27.75 9.75
N SER A 296 -17.21 -28.88 9.18
CA SER A 296 -18.08 -29.80 8.45
C SER A 296 -17.62 -31.25 8.59
N ASN A 297 -18.50 -32.19 8.23
CA ASN A 297 -18.18 -33.63 8.17
C ASN A 297 -17.54 -34.21 9.44
N ALA A 298 -18.12 -33.93 10.61
CA ALA A 298 -17.70 -34.57 11.85
C ALA A 298 -17.88 -36.09 11.76
N THR A 299 -16.87 -36.83 12.23
CA THR A 299 -16.83 -38.30 12.21
C THR A 299 -16.53 -38.85 13.62
N GLY A 300 -16.45 -40.18 13.77
CA GLY A 300 -16.12 -40.82 15.06
C GLY A 300 -17.21 -40.67 16.14
N GLY A 301 -18.45 -40.40 15.75
CA GLY A 301 -19.57 -40.18 16.68
C GLY A 301 -19.64 -38.76 17.26
N SER A 302 -18.76 -37.86 16.85
CA SER A 302 -18.81 -36.44 17.22
C SER A 302 -19.89 -35.69 16.43
N VAL A 303 -20.37 -34.58 17.00
CA VAL A 303 -21.36 -33.69 16.38
C VAL A 303 -20.84 -32.26 16.45
N ILE A 304 -21.04 -31.50 15.38
CA ILE A 304 -20.70 -30.08 15.33
C ILE A 304 -21.73 -29.30 16.13
N GLY A 305 -21.28 -28.55 17.12
CA GLY A 305 -22.13 -27.72 17.97
C GLY A 305 -22.68 -26.48 17.24
N PRO A 306 -23.43 -25.61 17.96
CA PRO A 306 -24.02 -24.40 17.39
C PRO A 306 -22.99 -23.41 16.84
N ASN A 307 -21.76 -23.41 17.38
CA ASN A 307 -20.66 -22.56 16.93
C ASN A 307 -19.80 -23.24 15.85
N GLY A 308 -20.43 -23.96 14.93
CA GLY A 308 -19.75 -24.62 13.81
C GLY A 308 -19.21 -23.64 12.76
N ASN A 309 -19.71 -22.41 12.74
CA ASN A 309 -19.25 -21.34 11.86
C ASN A 309 -18.64 -20.22 12.69
N LEU A 310 -17.50 -19.72 12.24
CA LEU A 310 -16.79 -18.57 12.80
C LEU A 310 -16.64 -17.53 11.70
N GLU A 311 -17.19 -16.33 11.91
CA GLU A 311 -16.94 -15.18 11.06
C GLU A 311 -15.66 -14.48 11.52
N VAL A 312 -14.77 -14.19 10.58
CA VAL A 312 -13.53 -13.47 10.79
C VAL A 312 -13.62 -12.14 10.07
N ASN A 313 -13.40 -11.05 10.81
CA ASN A 313 -13.42 -9.70 10.28
C ASN A 313 -11.99 -9.20 10.09
N ILE A 314 -11.61 -8.95 8.84
CA ILE A 314 -10.39 -8.23 8.47
C ILE A 314 -10.73 -6.75 8.63
N LEU A 315 -10.06 -6.08 9.57
CA LEU A 315 -10.36 -4.70 9.92
C LEU A 315 -9.83 -3.75 8.85
N SER A 316 -10.59 -2.68 8.61
CA SER A 316 -10.24 -1.59 7.71
C SER A 316 -8.88 -0.97 7.96
N ASN A 317 -8.25 -0.50 6.89
CA ASN A 317 -6.96 0.18 6.89
C ASN A 317 -7.01 1.47 6.05
N GLY A 318 -6.13 2.44 6.34
CA GLY A 318 -5.90 3.58 5.45
C GLY A 318 -7.03 4.61 5.30
N ASN A 319 -8.01 4.66 6.23
CA ASN A 319 -9.19 5.54 6.15
C ASN A 319 -10.04 5.29 4.89
N PRO A 320 -10.60 4.08 4.69
CA PRO A 320 -11.32 3.73 3.46
C PRO A 320 -12.60 4.56 3.28
N TYR A 321 -13.21 4.98 4.39
CA TYR A 321 -14.37 5.87 4.41
C TYR A 321 -13.98 7.36 4.28
N GLY A 322 -12.70 7.68 4.27
CA GLY A 322 -12.15 9.00 3.98
C GLY A 322 -11.90 9.90 5.20
N ARG A 323 -11.04 10.88 5.00
CA ARG A 323 -10.76 11.99 5.92
C ARG A 323 -11.40 13.26 5.38
N ILE A 324 -12.27 13.87 6.17
CA ILE A 324 -13.05 15.05 5.81
C ILE A 324 -12.32 16.32 6.27
N GLU A 325 -12.19 17.29 5.37
CA GLU A 325 -11.49 18.55 5.63
C GLU A 325 -11.96 19.68 4.72
N PHE A 326 -11.84 20.94 5.14
CA PHE A 326 -12.02 22.06 4.22
C PHE A 326 -10.88 22.12 3.20
N ALA A 327 -11.22 22.45 1.95
CA ALA A 327 -10.23 22.76 0.93
C ALA A 327 -9.36 23.94 1.37
N MET A 328 -8.07 23.95 1.01
CA MET A 328 -7.15 25.03 1.42
C MET A 328 -7.66 26.41 0.97
N ALA A 329 -8.29 26.49 -0.21
CA ALA A 329 -8.88 27.73 -0.72
C ALA A 329 -10.08 28.22 0.10
N SER A 330 -10.70 27.33 0.88
CA SER A 330 -11.81 27.65 1.79
C SER A 330 -11.38 27.74 3.25
N ALA A 331 -10.10 27.59 3.60
CA ALA A 331 -9.64 27.65 4.99
C ALA A 331 -9.68 29.08 5.57
N TYR A 332 -9.39 30.09 4.75
CA TYR A 332 -9.41 31.50 5.14
C TYR A 332 -9.91 32.36 3.98
N ILE A 333 -11.09 32.96 4.14
CA ILE A 333 -11.76 33.74 3.10
C ILE A 333 -12.00 35.16 3.60
N VAL A 334 -11.78 36.14 2.73
CA VAL A 334 -12.14 37.54 2.97
C VAL A 334 -13.06 38.00 1.86
N VAL A 335 -14.24 38.49 2.23
CA VAL A 335 -15.30 38.91 1.31
C VAL A 335 -15.78 40.31 1.65
N GLU A 336 -16.52 40.89 0.72
CA GLU A 336 -17.25 42.14 0.92
C GLU A 336 -18.74 41.82 0.82
N GLU A 337 -19.50 42.46 1.69
CA GLU A 337 -20.94 42.56 1.54
C GLU A 337 -21.28 43.26 0.20
N ARG A 338 -22.46 42.96 -0.34
CA ARG A 338 -22.90 43.47 -1.64
C ARG A 338 -24.29 44.07 -1.47
N SER A 339 -24.71 44.86 -2.44
CA SER A 339 -26.08 45.44 -2.49
C SER A 339 -27.26 44.44 -2.46
N ARG A 340 -26.99 43.12 -2.49
CA ARG A 340 -27.97 42.04 -2.45
C ARG A 340 -27.32 40.80 -1.87
N ASP A 341 -28.13 39.99 -1.19
CA ASP A 341 -27.75 38.68 -0.70
C ASP A 341 -27.05 37.85 -1.78
N TRP A 342 -26.00 37.13 -1.38
CA TRP A 342 -25.26 36.27 -2.27
C TRP A 342 -24.67 35.07 -1.55
N VAL A 343 -24.40 33.99 -2.30
CA VAL A 343 -23.95 32.72 -1.72
C VAL A 343 -22.43 32.63 -1.75
N LEU A 344 -21.84 32.47 -0.57
CA LEU A 344 -20.47 32.04 -0.35
C LEU A 344 -20.40 30.51 -0.36
N HIS A 345 -19.46 29.97 -1.13
CA HIS A 345 -19.22 28.54 -1.27
C HIS A 345 -17.96 28.12 -0.52
N LEU A 346 -18.12 27.24 0.46
CA LEU A 346 -17.00 26.62 1.17
C LEU A 346 -16.85 25.16 0.71
N GLU A 347 -15.74 24.84 0.06
CA GLU A 347 -15.47 23.50 -0.44
C GLU A 347 -14.97 22.59 0.70
N VAL A 348 -15.59 21.43 0.83
CA VAL A 348 -15.21 20.35 1.75
C VAL A 348 -14.77 19.16 0.93
N LEU A 349 -13.59 18.63 1.25
CA LEU A 349 -12.95 17.51 0.58
C LEU A 349 -13.08 16.25 1.44
N ARG A 350 -13.16 15.11 0.75
CA ARG A 350 -13.07 13.76 1.31
C ARG A 350 -11.86 13.07 0.68
N GLU A 351 -10.79 13.00 1.46
CA GLU A 351 -9.47 12.52 1.05
C GLU A 351 -9.19 11.11 1.60
N GLN A 352 -8.17 10.42 1.09
CA GLN A 352 -7.73 9.07 1.51
C GLN A 352 -8.69 7.89 1.27
N GLY A 353 -9.99 8.12 1.13
CA GLY A 353 -10.96 7.08 0.83
C GLY A 353 -12.35 7.65 0.52
N ASN A 354 -13.14 6.90 -0.24
CA ASN A 354 -14.48 7.31 -0.70
C ASN A 354 -15.52 6.18 -0.64
N TYR A 355 -15.28 5.15 0.18
CA TYR A 355 -16.21 4.03 0.37
C TYR A 355 -17.41 4.43 1.23
N GLY A 356 -18.61 4.02 0.81
CA GLY A 356 -19.82 4.25 1.58
C GLY A 356 -20.23 5.72 1.74
N GLU A 357 -21.37 5.91 2.38
CA GLU A 357 -21.98 7.21 2.66
C GLU A 357 -21.44 7.80 3.96
N VAL A 358 -21.05 9.08 3.94
CA VAL A 358 -20.58 9.85 5.10
C VAL A 358 -21.42 11.11 5.25
N ILE A 359 -22.00 11.31 6.44
CA ILE A 359 -22.81 12.49 6.77
C ILE A 359 -22.02 13.36 7.75
N VAL A 360 -21.74 14.59 7.34
CA VAL A 360 -20.92 15.55 8.08
C VAL A 360 -21.81 16.67 8.58
N ALA A 361 -21.91 16.81 9.91
CA ALA A 361 -22.53 17.96 10.54
C ALA A 361 -21.52 19.10 10.63
N TRP A 362 -22.01 20.32 10.44
CA TRP A 362 -21.22 21.53 10.57
C TRP A 362 -22.03 22.63 11.26
N ASN A 363 -21.32 23.57 11.88
CA ASN A 363 -21.90 24.78 12.45
C ASN A 363 -21.03 26.00 12.13
N SER A 364 -21.60 27.19 12.25
CA SER A 364 -20.86 28.44 12.26
C SER A 364 -20.98 29.12 13.62
N THR A 365 -19.90 29.77 14.05
CA THR A 365 -19.86 30.65 15.22
C THR A 365 -19.68 32.09 14.79
N GLY A 366 -20.41 33.04 15.41
CA GLY A 366 -20.42 34.47 15.06
C GLY A 366 -21.83 35.03 14.93
N ASN A 367 -21.99 36.15 14.21
CA ASN A 367 -23.27 36.75 13.79
C ASN A 367 -23.94 35.90 12.69
N ALA A 368 -24.37 34.69 13.06
CA ALA A 368 -25.02 33.77 12.13
C ALA A 368 -26.38 33.33 12.68
N SER A 369 -27.42 33.41 11.85
CA SER A 369 -28.80 33.11 12.26
C SER A 369 -29.16 31.64 12.09
N GLU A 370 -29.93 31.07 13.03
CA GLU A 370 -30.51 29.72 12.91
C GLU A 370 -31.78 29.67 12.05
N SER A 371 -32.46 30.80 11.88
CA SER A 371 -33.73 30.92 11.17
C SER A 371 -33.63 32.05 10.17
N GLY A 372 -34.06 31.86 8.92
CA GLY A 372 -33.97 32.87 7.83
C GLY A 372 -34.76 34.17 8.03
N SER A 373 -35.04 34.55 9.29
CA SER A 373 -35.38 35.90 9.72
C SER A 373 -34.07 36.65 9.95
N HIS A 374 -33.61 37.33 8.91
CA HIS A 374 -32.38 38.13 8.88
C HIS A 374 -32.52 39.36 9.79
N GLY A 375 -32.26 39.21 11.09
CA GLY A 375 -32.11 40.33 12.02
C GLY A 375 -30.78 41.06 11.77
N ASP A 376 -30.04 41.36 12.84
CA ASP A 376 -28.66 41.87 12.79
C ASP A 376 -27.64 40.73 12.54
N ASP A 377 -28.00 39.70 11.74
CA ASP A 377 -27.17 38.53 11.48
C ASP A 377 -26.79 38.46 9.98
N ASP A 378 -25.50 38.55 9.65
CA ASP A 378 -25.00 38.67 8.27
C ASP A 378 -24.85 37.36 7.52
N VAL A 379 -25.02 36.23 8.22
CA VAL A 379 -24.75 34.89 7.69
C VAL A 379 -25.87 33.91 8.00
N TYR A 380 -26.33 33.18 6.99
CA TYR A 380 -27.30 32.09 7.16
C TYR A 380 -27.03 30.92 6.19
N PRO A 381 -27.18 29.64 6.60
CA PRO A 381 -27.60 29.17 7.93
C PRO A 381 -26.44 29.01 8.92
N ALA A 382 -26.76 29.05 10.23
CA ALA A 382 -25.79 28.85 11.30
C ALA A 382 -25.32 27.38 11.48
N SER A 383 -26.01 26.40 10.88
CA SER A 383 -25.62 25.00 10.91
C SER A 383 -26.28 24.19 9.79
N GLY A 384 -25.77 22.99 9.57
CA GLY A 384 -26.37 22.06 8.61
C GLY A 384 -25.61 20.76 8.49
N GLU A 385 -25.97 19.99 7.45
CA GLU A 385 -25.35 18.72 7.13
C GLU A 385 -25.00 18.68 5.64
N ILE A 386 -23.88 18.02 5.32
CA ILE A 386 -23.52 17.63 3.95
C ILE A 386 -23.36 16.12 3.88
N VAL A 387 -23.81 15.54 2.77
CA VAL A 387 -23.77 14.09 2.54
C VAL A 387 -22.84 13.78 1.38
N PHE A 388 -21.77 13.04 1.66
CA PHE A 388 -20.93 12.40 0.66
C PHE A 388 -21.50 11.01 0.37
N MET A 389 -21.98 10.79 -0.85
CA MET A 389 -22.34 9.48 -1.37
C MET A 389 -21.06 8.68 -1.69
N GLU A 390 -21.23 7.37 -1.90
CA GLU A 390 -20.12 6.51 -2.32
C GLU A 390 -19.46 7.04 -3.60
N GLY A 391 -18.12 7.09 -3.58
CA GLY A 391 -17.31 7.59 -4.68
C GLY A 391 -17.12 9.11 -4.72
N GLU A 392 -17.96 9.90 -4.03
CA GLU A 392 -17.85 11.37 -4.03
C GLU A 392 -16.69 11.84 -3.17
N THR A 393 -15.90 12.79 -3.69
CA THR A 393 -14.71 13.34 -3.02
C THR A 393 -14.83 14.82 -2.65
N ARG A 394 -15.90 15.50 -3.06
CA ARG A 394 -16.10 16.94 -2.84
C ARG A 394 -17.56 17.26 -2.55
N LYS A 395 -17.78 18.17 -1.60
CA LYS A 395 -19.09 18.80 -1.31
C LYS A 395 -18.88 20.28 -1.04
N THR A 396 -19.98 21.03 -1.00
CA THR A 396 -19.95 22.47 -0.74
C THR A 396 -20.94 22.80 0.36
N ILE A 397 -20.47 23.53 1.36
CA ILE A 397 -21.32 24.24 2.32
C ILE A 397 -21.65 25.59 1.70
N ASN A 398 -22.94 25.90 1.58
CA ASN A 398 -23.43 27.14 1.02
C ASN A 398 -23.90 28.05 2.16
N LEU A 399 -23.28 29.21 2.28
CA LEU A 399 -23.66 30.25 3.22
C LEU A 399 -24.15 31.46 2.44
N THR A 400 -25.28 32.03 2.85
CA THR A 400 -25.78 33.29 2.31
C THR A 400 -25.20 34.41 3.15
N ILE A 401 -24.49 35.32 2.50
CA ILE A 401 -24.12 36.63 3.07
C ILE A 401 -25.30 37.55 2.81
N VAL A 402 -25.89 38.06 3.88
CA VAL A 402 -27.05 38.94 3.88
C VAL A 402 -26.61 40.34 3.49
N ALA A 403 -27.48 41.06 2.76
CA ALA A 403 -27.27 42.47 2.49
C ALA A 403 -28.17 43.36 3.36
N ASP A 404 -27.61 44.34 4.05
CA ASP A 404 -28.35 45.38 4.76
C ASP A 404 -27.70 46.78 4.65
N ASP A 405 -28.11 47.70 5.52
CA ASP A 405 -27.62 49.09 5.58
C ASP A 405 -27.14 49.42 7.03
N VAL A 406 -26.77 48.40 7.82
CA VAL A 406 -26.30 48.52 9.20
C VAL A 406 -24.80 48.78 9.18
N PRO A 407 -24.30 49.86 9.81
CA PRO A 407 -22.86 50.13 9.83
C PRO A 407 -22.07 49.12 10.67
N GLU A 408 -21.19 48.33 10.05
CA GLU A 408 -20.44 47.27 10.74
C GLU A 408 -18.92 47.34 10.50
N VAL A 409 -18.18 46.93 11.52
CA VAL A 409 -16.72 46.75 11.41
C VAL A 409 -16.43 45.39 10.79
N ASN A 410 -15.15 45.06 10.55
CA ASN A 410 -14.81 43.72 10.06
C ASN A 410 -15.37 42.65 10.99
N GLU A 411 -16.18 41.77 10.42
CA GLU A 411 -16.77 40.66 11.12
C GLU A 411 -16.00 39.37 10.85
N VAL A 412 -15.88 38.52 11.87
CA VAL A 412 -15.18 37.26 11.75
C VAL A 412 -16.07 36.15 12.27
N PHE A 413 -16.38 35.19 11.41
CA PHE A 413 -17.10 33.98 11.78
C PHE A 413 -16.32 32.73 11.38
N GLN A 414 -16.54 31.64 12.11
CA GLN A 414 -15.85 30.37 11.88
C GLN A 414 -16.85 29.28 11.59
N VAL A 415 -16.65 28.56 10.49
CA VAL A 415 -17.46 27.39 10.11
C VAL A 415 -16.66 26.15 10.43
N SER A 416 -17.17 25.30 11.31
CA SER A 416 -16.47 24.11 11.79
C SER A 416 -17.23 22.83 11.43
N LEU A 417 -16.50 21.81 11.00
CA LEU A 417 -16.99 20.44 10.87
C LEU A 417 -17.05 19.84 12.28
N THR A 418 -18.24 19.56 12.79
CA THR A 418 -18.44 19.25 14.22
C THR A 418 -18.44 17.76 14.51
N SER A 419 -19.07 16.97 13.66
CA SER A 419 -19.21 15.53 13.87
C SER A 419 -19.55 14.80 12.57
N LEU A 420 -19.26 13.52 12.56
CA LEU A 420 -19.74 12.59 11.54
C LEU A 420 -20.94 11.87 12.13
N ILE A 421 -22.14 12.17 11.61
CA ILE A 421 -23.39 11.53 12.05
C ILE A 421 -23.40 10.07 11.59
N LYS A 422 -22.86 9.84 10.40
CA LYS A 422 -22.54 8.53 9.85
C LYS A 422 -21.12 8.60 9.33
N ASP A 423 -20.26 7.76 9.88
CA ASP A 423 -18.84 7.67 9.54
C ASP A 423 -18.58 6.65 8.42
N GLY A 424 -19.63 6.01 7.89
CA GLY A 424 -19.53 5.01 6.83
C GLY A 424 -19.28 3.59 7.34
N SER A 425 -18.91 3.40 8.62
CA SER A 425 -18.76 2.09 9.27
C SER A 425 -19.85 1.87 10.32
N ASN A 426 -20.08 0.61 10.70
CA ASN A 426 -20.88 0.28 11.88
C ASN A 426 -19.99 0.00 13.11
N LEU A 427 -18.67 0.05 12.96
CA LEU A 427 -17.71 -0.25 14.01
C LEU A 427 -17.11 1.04 14.61
N PRO A 428 -17.06 1.17 15.96
CA PRO A 428 -16.51 2.35 16.61
C PRO A 428 -15.04 2.62 16.21
N ASN A 429 -14.74 3.89 15.90
CA ASN A 429 -13.41 4.39 15.53
C ASN A 429 -12.82 3.79 14.23
N GLN A 430 -13.65 3.21 13.37
CA GLN A 430 -13.21 2.61 12.10
C GLN A 430 -13.87 3.27 10.88
N GLY A 431 -14.76 4.24 11.07
CA GLY A 431 -15.29 5.04 9.99
C GLY A 431 -14.38 6.19 9.57
N ALA A 432 -14.96 7.10 8.80
CA ALA A 432 -14.36 8.34 8.35
C ALA A 432 -13.91 9.19 9.55
N THR A 433 -12.98 10.09 9.30
CA THR A 433 -12.42 10.98 10.32
C THR A 433 -12.47 12.43 9.87
N ILE A 434 -12.46 13.37 10.82
CA ILE A 434 -12.31 14.80 10.52
C ILE A 434 -10.83 15.17 10.74
N ASN A 435 -10.22 15.85 9.77
CA ASN A 435 -8.88 16.40 9.95
C ASN A 435 -8.94 17.59 10.90
N SER A 436 -8.48 17.42 12.13
CA SER A 436 -8.52 18.49 13.14
C SER A 436 -7.79 19.76 12.69
N ALA A 437 -6.72 19.67 11.90
CA ALA A 437 -5.96 20.80 11.40
C ALA A 437 -6.70 21.63 10.32
N GLN A 438 -7.70 21.04 9.65
CA GLN A 438 -8.48 21.67 8.57
C GLN A 438 -9.99 21.50 8.79
N SER A 439 -10.38 21.40 10.06
CA SER A 439 -11.77 21.22 10.48
C SER A 439 -12.55 22.54 10.53
N THR A 440 -11.88 23.68 10.41
CA THR A 440 -12.48 25.02 10.51
C THR A 440 -12.10 25.89 9.32
N SER A 441 -13.09 26.57 8.76
CA SER A 441 -12.96 27.67 7.81
C SER A 441 -13.17 28.99 8.56
N THR A 442 -12.28 29.96 8.38
CA THR A 442 -12.46 31.33 8.89
C THR A 442 -12.89 32.24 7.76
N VAL A 443 -14.00 32.96 7.96
CA VAL A 443 -14.50 33.92 6.98
C VAL A 443 -14.53 35.30 7.61
N ILE A 444 -14.06 36.29 6.85
CA ILE A 444 -14.07 37.70 7.24
C ILE A 444 -14.93 38.48 6.25
N ILE A 445 -15.98 39.12 6.74
CA ILE A 445 -16.73 40.13 6.00
C ILE A 445 -16.06 41.48 6.31
N ARG A 446 -15.66 42.20 5.27
CA ARG A 446 -15.06 43.52 5.45
C ARG A 446 -16.13 44.52 5.90
N ALA A 447 -15.70 45.48 6.71
CA ALA A 447 -16.48 46.63 7.12
C ALA A 447 -17.26 47.27 5.94
N ASN A 448 -18.53 47.56 6.19
CA ASN A 448 -19.57 48.05 5.28
C ASN A 448 -20.31 49.26 5.91
N ASP A 449 -21.10 49.96 5.11
CA ASP A 449 -22.00 51.06 5.54
C ASP A 449 -21.37 52.15 6.42
N GLU A 450 -20.10 52.43 6.15
CA GLU A 450 -19.30 53.45 6.82
C GLU A 450 -19.39 53.34 8.35
N PRO A 451 -18.80 52.31 9.00
CA PRO A 451 -19.00 52.05 10.43
C PRO A 451 -18.50 53.20 11.30
N HIS A 452 -17.47 53.90 10.82
CA HIS A 452 -16.89 55.06 11.48
C HIS A 452 -17.56 56.38 11.09
N GLY A 453 -18.59 56.35 10.24
CA GLY A 453 -19.40 57.49 9.84
C GLY A 453 -18.70 58.50 8.92
N ILE A 454 -19.53 59.37 8.35
CA ILE A 454 -19.11 60.49 7.51
C ILE A 454 -19.26 61.77 8.33
N VAL A 455 -18.16 62.49 8.54
CA VAL A 455 -18.17 63.76 9.30
C VAL A 455 -18.37 64.95 8.38
N GLY A 456 -19.29 65.84 8.74
CA GLY A 456 -19.53 67.10 8.06
C GLY A 456 -20.04 68.20 8.99
N TRP A 457 -20.17 69.41 8.46
CA TRP A 457 -20.86 70.49 9.16
C TRP A 457 -22.37 70.32 9.00
N GLN A 458 -23.14 70.53 10.07
CA GLN A 458 -24.61 70.52 10.02
C GLN A 458 -25.15 71.58 9.03
N ARG A 459 -24.43 72.70 8.90
CA ARG A 459 -24.80 73.83 8.04
C ARG A 459 -23.59 74.29 7.26
N THR A 460 -23.84 74.72 6.02
CA THR A 460 -22.81 75.31 5.16
C THR A 460 -22.59 76.80 5.42
N ILE A 461 -23.56 77.49 6.04
CA ILE A 461 -23.49 78.91 6.40
C ILE A 461 -24.08 79.11 7.80
N VAL A 462 -23.37 79.85 8.65
CA VAL A 462 -23.86 80.31 9.96
C VAL A 462 -23.70 81.82 10.02
N LEU A 463 -24.78 82.53 10.37
CA LEU A 463 -24.75 83.98 10.53
C LEU A 463 -24.48 84.31 12.00
N ALA A 464 -23.49 85.16 12.24
CA ALA A 464 -23.16 85.69 13.55
C ALA A 464 -23.18 87.22 13.50
N GLN A 465 -23.64 87.84 14.58
CA GLN A 465 -23.67 89.30 14.71
C GLN A 465 -22.78 89.69 15.91
N GLU A 466 -21.95 90.72 15.72
CA GLU A 466 -21.18 91.33 16.80
C GLU A 466 -22.09 91.99 17.83
N SER A 467 -21.75 91.89 19.11
CA SER A 467 -22.51 92.49 20.22
C SER A 467 -21.61 93.41 21.03
N GLU A 468 -22.03 94.66 21.24
CA GLU A 468 -21.26 95.66 22.02
C GLU A 468 -21.31 95.43 23.54
N ALA A 469 -22.15 94.50 24.04
CA ALA A 469 -22.40 94.33 25.48
C ALA A 469 -21.76 93.07 26.11
N THR A 470 -21.39 92.06 25.31
CA THR A 470 -20.81 90.78 25.79
C THR A 470 -19.97 90.13 24.70
N ASN A 471 -18.91 89.37 25.05
CA ASN A 471 -18.17 88.51 24.11
C ASN A 471 -19.14 87.60 23.32
N SER A 472 -19.25 87.77 22.01
CA SER A 472 -20.06 86.91 21.13
C SER A 472 -19.28 85.68 20.67
N SER A 473 -19.87 84.50 20.79
CA SER A 473 -19.35 83.27 20.17
C SER A 473 -20.38 82.68 19.21
N VAL A 474 -19.90 82.15 18.09
CA VAL A 474 -20.71 81.36 17.15
C VAL A 474 -20.54 79.88 17.47
N GLN A 475 -21.66 79.19 17.70
CA GLN A 475 -21.68 77.73 17.82
C GLN A 475 -21.72 77.12 16.42
N LEU A 476 -20.77 76.26 16.12
CA LEU A 476 -20.72 75.48 14.89
C LEU A 476 -20.94 74.01 15.25
N VAL A 477 -21.89 73.38 14.57
CA VAL A 477 -22.30 71.99 14.82
C VAL A 477 -21.66 71.08 13.78
N ILE A 478 -20.96 70.06 14.25
CA ILE A 478 -20.37 68.98 13.46
C ILE A 478 -21.26 67.76 13.63
N GLU A 479 -21.65 67.14 12.52
CA GLU A 479 -22.44 65.92 12.47
C GLU A 479 -21.61 64.77 11.91
N ARG A 480 -21.80 63.58 12.49
CA ARG A 480 -21.31 62.29 12.02
C ARG A 480 -22.53 61.48 11.58
N GLN A 481 -22.60 61.17 10.29
CA GLN A 481 -23.73 60.50 9.64
C GLN A 481 -23.36 59.04 9.28
N LEU A 482 -24.38 58.19 9.07
CA LEU A 482 -24.25 56.74 8.86
C LEU A 482 -23.77 56.04 10.14
N GLY A 483 -22.53 55.56 10.21
CA GLY A 483 -21.98 54.91 11.40
C GLY A 483 -21.48 55.85 12.49
N SER A 484 -21.45 55.33 13.72
CA SER A 484 -20.93 56.04 14.89
C SER A 484 -19.95 55.20 15.72
N ILE A 485 -19.43 54.12 15.14
CA ILE A 485 -18.60 53.13 15.83
C ILE A 485 -17.18 53.65 15.98
N GLY A 486 -16.66 53.58 17.20
CA GLY A 486 -15.31 53.99 17.57
C GLY A 486 -15.13 55.50 17.67
N ASP A 487 -14.12 55.88 18.44
CA ASP A 487 -13.68 57.26 18.60
C ASP A 487 -13.08 57.80 17.30
N ILE A 488 -13.48 59.00 16.89
CA ILE A 488 -12.86 59.72 15.78
C ILE A 488 -12.30 61.06 16.24
N LYS A 489 -11.17 61.44 15.64
CA LYS A 489 -10.55 62.76 15.84
C LYS A 489 -10.66 63.58 14.58
N VAL A 490 -11.19 64.78 14.73
CA VAL A 490 -11.36 65.73 13.62
C VAL A 490 -10.60 67.00 13.95
N LEU A 491 -9.63 67.34 13.10
CA LEU A 491 -8.89 68.59 13.23
C LEU A 491 -9.66 69.71 12.52
N TYR A 492 -9.81 70.85 13.20
CA TYR A 492 -10.37 72.05 12.58
C TYR A 492 -9.46 73.25 12.82
N SER A 493 -9.47 74.18 11.87
CA SER A 493 -8.83 75.47 12.03
C SER A 493 -9.65 76.56 11.37
N THR A 494 -9.62 77.75 11.95
CA THR A 494 -10.20 78.95 11.33
C THR A 494 -9.13 79.69 10.54
N VAL A 495 -9.48 80.09 9.32
CA VAL A 495 -8.61 80.84 8.41
C VAL A 495 -9.37 82.02 7.82
N GLY A 496 -8.68 83.12 7.54
CA GLY A 496 -9.28 84.24 6.82
C GLY A 496 -9.73 83.84 5.41
N ALA A 497 -10.72 84.55 4.86
CA ALA A 497 -11.22 84.22 3.52
C ALA A 497 -10.12 84.42 2.47
N LYS A 498 -9.99 83.47 1.53
CA LYS A 498 -8.99 83.52 0.44
C LYS A 498 -9.38 84.45 -0.71
N THR A 499 -10.65 84.84 -0.79
CA THR A 499 -11.20 85.75 -1.81
C THR A 499 -12.08 86.80 -1.14
N ASN A 500 -12.14 88.00 -1.72
CA ASN A 500 -13.17 88.97 -1.35
C ASN A 500 -14.55 88.35 -1.65
N GLY A 501 -15.53 88.57 -0.76
CA GLY A 501 -16.91 88.11 -0.98
C GLY A 501 -17.58 88.86 -2.14
N SER A 502 -18.91 88.87 -2.15
CA SER A 502 -19.67 89.71 -3.09
C SER A 502 -19.23 91.19 -3.03
N VAL A 503 -19.63 92.03 -3.99
CA VAL A 503 -19.20 93.45 -4.14
C VAL A 503 -19.37 94.29 -2.85
N ASN A 504 -20.24 93.86 -1.94
CA ASN A 504 -20.53 94.52 -0.66
C ASN A 504 -20.07 93.75 0.59
N GLU A 505 -19.29 92.67 0.44
CA GLU A 505 -18.80 91.85 1.55
C GLU A 505 -17.28 91.98 1.69
N ARG A 506 -16.81 92.21 2.92
CA ARG A 506 -15.39 92.26 3.25
C ARG A 506 -15.00 90.98 3.99
N PRO A 507 -13.87 90.33 3.65
CA PRO A 507 -13.35 89.21 4.42
C PRO A 507 -13.11 89.56 5.88
N ALA A 508 -13.52 88.68 6.79
CA ALA A 508 -13.15 88.78 8.20
C ALA A 508 -11.64 88.56 8.38
N VAL A 509 -11.01 89.40 9.20
CA VAL A 509 -9.57 89.45 9.49
C VAL A 509 -9.29 88.74 10.82
N PRO A 510 -8.39 87.73 10.83
CA PRO A 510 -7.88 87.08 12.05
C PRO A 510 -7.41 88.07 13.12
N ASN A 511 -7.83 87.89 14.37
CA ASN A 511 -7.56 88.73 15.55
C ASN A 511 -8.13 90.16 15.51
N GLN A 512 -8.93 90.51 14.49
CA GLN A 512 -9.72 91.74 14.47
C GLN A 512 -11.21 91.41 14.54
N ASP A 513 -11.67 90.46 13.72
CA ASP A 513 -13.09 90.11 13.63
C ASP A 513 -13.39 88.75 14.29
N PHE A 514 -12.38 87.88 14.45
CA PHE A 514 -12.51 86.61 15.18
C PHE A 514 -11.17 86.14 15.75
N ILE A 515 -11.20 85.34 16.81
CA ILE A 515 -10.01 84.70 17.37
C ILE A 515 -9.69 83.43 16.57
N PRO A 516 -8.50 83.32 15.94
CA PRO A 516 -8.12 82.11 15.23
C PRO A 516 -7.97 80.93 16.18
N VAL A 517 -8.51 79.78 15.79
CA VAL A 517 -8.42 78.53 16.55
C VAL A 517 -7.86 77.46 15.64
N SER A 518 -6.96 76.63 16.16
CA SER A 518 -6.55 75.36 15.56
C SER A 518 -6.60 74.33 16.67
N SER A 519 -7.53 73.38 16.57
CA SER A 519 -7.78 72.42 17.64
C SER A 519 -8.24 71.09 17.06
N GLU A 520 -8.25 70.07 17.92
CA GLU A 520 -8.84 68.77 17.63
C GLU A 520 -10.14 68.63 18.42
N ILE A 521 -11.12 67.99 17.79
CA ILE A 521 -12.30 67.51 18.49
C ILE A 521 -12.29 65.99 18.47
N LEU A 522 -12.51 65.41 19.65
CA LEU A 522 -12.78 63.99 19.82
C LEU A 522 -14.30 63.81 19.78
N MET A 523 -14.80 63.07 18.79
CA MET A 523 -16.15 62.53 18.83
C MET A 523 -16.01 61.10 19.36
N ALA A 524 -16.45 60.89 20.60
CA ALA A 524 -16.41 59.57 21.22
C ALA A 524 -17.35 58.59 20.50
N ASP A 525 -17.11 57.30 20.71
CA ASP A 525 -17.99 56.21 20.26
C ASP A 525 -19.48 56.51 20.58
N GLY A 526 -20.34 56.28 19.59
CA GLY A 526 -21.78 56.55 19.67
C GLY A 526 -22.20 58.03 19.60
N VAL A 527 -21.26 58.98 19.49
CA VAL A 527 -21.56 60.41 19.41
C VAL A 527 -21.74 60.87 17.97
N ASN A 528 -22.96 61.28 17.62
CA ASN A 528 -23.30 61.71 16.26
C ASN A 528 -23.24 63.22 16.04
N VAL A 529 -23.23 64.00 17.13
CA VAL A 529 -23.24 65.47 17.07
C VAL A 529 -22.29 66.03 18.11
N THR A 530 -21.46 66.99 17.71
CA THR A 530 -20.63 67.76 18.63
C THR A 530 -20.57 69.23 18.21
N ASN A 531 -20.29 70.12 19.16
CA ASN A 531 -20.29 71.56 18.93
C ASN A 531 -18.92 72.17 19.24
N ILE A 532 -18.52 73.14 18.44
CA ILE A 532 -17.39 74.02 18.73
C ILE A 532 -17.87 75.47 18.80
N SER A 533 -17.12 76.29 19.53
CA SER A 533 -17.40 77.72 19.66
C SER A 533 -16.24 78.52 19.09
N ILE A 534 -16.53 79.43 18.16
CA ILE A 534 -15.56 80.42 17.66
C ILE A 534 -15.91 81.78 18.24
N HIS A 535 -14.94 82.46 18.83
CA HIS A 535 -15.12 83.81 19.36
C HIS A 535 -15.05 84.83 18.24
N VAL A 536 -16.09 85.65 18.12
CA VAL A 536 -16.15 86.80 17.22
C VAL A 536 -15.76 88.04 18.04
N ILE A 537 -14.82 88.83 17.50
CA ILE A 537 -14.24 90.01 18.14
C ILE A 537 -14.95 91.24 17.56
N HIS A 538 -15.09 92.28 18.39
CA HIS A 538 -15.56 93.60 18.00
C HIS A 538 -14.38 94.56 17.80
#